data_AF-A0A354UTP3-F1
#
_entry.id   AF-A0A354UTP3-F1
#
_cell.length_a   1.000
_cell.length_b   1.000
_cell.length_c   1.000
_cell.angle_alpha   90.00
_cell.angle_beta   90.00
_cell.angle_gamma   90.00
#
_symmetry.space_group_name_H-M   'P 1'
#
loop_
_entity.id
_entity.type
_entity.pdbx_description
1 polymer ?
#
loop_
_entity_poly.entity_id
_entity_poly.type
_entity_poly.pdbx_seq_one_letter_code
_entity_poly.pdbx_strand_id
1 'polypeptide(L)'
;VYKDRHAYPHRLCNAIEVYGLTGKVVNSHRAVDDVLATVAVMAEMEKEKDDLLRYVNLFGYNPKYGVEGKPIGSVTYKAQPYDPAAPLYEN
;
A
#
# COMPACT_ATOMS: atom_id res chain seq x y z
N VAL A 1 0.54 -3.47 -2.26
CA VAL A 1 -0.73 -2.92 -2.78
C VAL A 1 -0.51 -1.68 -3.63
N TYR A 2 -0.50 -0.44 -3.10
CA TYR A 2 -0.49 0.77 -3.95
C TYR A 2 0.68 0.82 -4.93
N LYS A 3 1.87 0.45 -4.46
CA LYS A 3 3.09 0.33 -5.27
C LYS A 3 3.03 -0.73 -6.38
N ASP A 4 2.16 -1.74 -6.25
CA ASP A 4 1.96 -2.74 -7.31
C ASP A 4 0.96 -2.25 -8.37
N ARG A 5 0.29 -1.12 -8.14
CA ARG A 5 -0.82 -0.61 -8.96
C ARG A 5 -0.51 0.71 -9.64
N HIS A 6 0.23 1.57 -8.94
CA HIS A 6 0.55 2.92 -9.39
C HIS A 6 2.04 3.18 -9.27
N ALA A 7 2.57 3.95 -10.23
CA ALA A 7 3.94 4.43 -10.18
C ALA A 7 4.13 5.38 -9.00
N TYR A 8 5.39 5.56 -8.60
CA TYR A 8 5.76 6.55 -7.60
C TYR A 8 5.26 7.95 -7.97
N PRO A 9 4.89 8.79 -7.00
CA PRO A 9 5.07 8.64 -5.54
C PRO A 9 4.03 7.78 -4.80
N HIS A 10 4.49 6.98 -3.83
CA HIS A 10 3.66 6.04 -3.08
C HIS A 10 3.20 6.52 -1.69
N ARG A 11 3.13 7.84 -1.44
CA ARG A 11 2.58 8.36 -0.17
C ARG A 11 1.07 8.41 -0.21
N LEU A 12 0.42 8.34 0.96
CA LEU A 12 -1.04 8.39 1.10
C LEU A 12 -1.69 9.59 0.39
N CYS A 13 -1.10 10.78 0.48
CA CYS A 13 -1.60 11.98 -0.24
C CYS A 13 -1.68 11.78 -1.76
N ASN A 14 -0.70 11.09 -2.36
CA ASN A 14 -0.73 10.84 -3.81
C ASN A 14 -1.80 9.82 -4.17
N ALA A 15 -2.04 8.81 -3.32
CA ALA A 15 -3.14 7.88 -3.53
C ALA A 15 -4.51 8.58 -3.44
N ILE A 16 -4.67 9.51 -2.49
CA ILE A 16 -5.87 10.35 -2.37
C ILE A 16 -6.12 11.14 -3.66
N GLU A 17 -5.07 11.73 -4.24
CA GLU A 17 -5.16 12.46 -5.50
C GLU A 17 -5.51 11.54 -6.68
N VAL A 18 -4.80 10.42 -6.83
CA VAL A 18 -5.00 9.44 -7.91
C VAL A 18 -6.42 8.87 -7.93
N TYR A 19 -6.98 8.57 -6.75
CA TYR A 19 -8.34 8.05 -6.63
C TYR A 19 -9.42 9.14 -6.56
N GLY A 20 -9.08 10.42 -6.74
CA GLY A 20 -10.08 11.51 -6.73
C GLY A 20 -10.80 11.68 -5.39
N LEU A 21 -10.08 11.46 -4.29
CA LEU A 21 -10.55 11.58 -2.91
C LEU A 21 -10.21 12.94 -2.28
N THR A 22 -9.54 13.83 -3.01
CA THR A 22 -9.24 15.20 -2.56
C THR A 22 -10.52 15.93 -2.14
N GLY A 23 -10.51 16.49 -0.92
CA GLY A 23 -11.67 17.15 -0.32
C GLY A 23 -12.74 16.21 0.27
N LYS A 24 -12.62 14.89 0.07
CA LYS A 24 -13.50 13.87 0.67
C LYS A 24 -12.92 13.27 1.95
N VAL A 25 -11.59 13.25 2.05
CA VAL A 25 -10.85 12.73 3.20
C VAL A 25 -9.83 13.75 3.71
N VAL A 26 -9.41 13.59 4.96
CA VAL A 26 -8.43 14.45 5.63
C VAL A 26 -7.14 13.66 5.84
N ASN A 27 -6.01 14.21 5.42
CA ASN A 27 -4.67 13.66 5.68
C ASN A 27 -3.88 14.68 6.52
N SER A 28 -4.18 14.74 7.82
CA SER A 28 -3.72 15.80 8.74
C SER A 28 -2.55 15.38 9.64
N HIS A 29 -1.97 14.19 9.43
CA HIS A 29 -1.06 13.50 10.36
C HIS A 29 -1.69 13.07 11.69
N ARG A 30 -2.98 13.33 11.90
CA ARG A 30 -3.72 12.71 12.99
C ARG A 30 -3.98 11.26 12.58
N ALA A 31 -3.55 10.32 13.43
CA ALA A 31 -3.69 8.89 13.16
C ALA A 31 -5.13 8.49 12.79
N VAL A 32 -6.14 9.10 13.42
CA VAL A 32 -7.55 8.84 13.12
C VAL A 32 -7.91 9.27 11.68
N ASP A 33 -7.49 10.47 11.28
CA ASP A 33 -7.77 11.00 9.94
C ASP A 33 -7.04 10.16 8.88
N ASP A 34 -5.79 9.78 9.14
CA ASP A 34 -4.99 8.95 8.24
C ASP A 34 -5.56 7.53 8.08
N VAL A 35 -6.11 6.94 9.15
CA VAL A 35 -6.81 5.64 9.07
C VAL A 35 -8.06 5.75 8.21
N LEU A 36 -8.88 6.78 8.41
CA LEU A 36 -10.09 7.00 7.60
C LEU A 36 -9.75 7.23 6.12
N ALA A 37 -8.71 8.02 5.84
CA ALA A 37 -8.23 8.24 4.48
C ALA A 37 -7.68 6.94 3.85
N THR A 38 -6.96 6.14 4.62
CA THR A 38 -6.43 4.84 4.16
C THR A 38 -7.57 3.88 3.82
N VAL A 39 -8.63 3.80 4.63
CA VAL A 39 -9.80 2.96 4.36
C VAL A 39 -10.49 3.39 3.07
N ALA A 40 -10.68 4.70 2.85
CA ALA A 40 -11.27 5.21 1.61
C ALA A 40 -10.42 4.87 0.38
N VAL A 41 -9.10 5.02 0.48
CA VAL A 41 -8.15 4.63 -0.58
C VAL A 41 -8.21 3.12 -0.85
N MET A 42 -8.27 2.28 0.19
CA MET A 42 -8.41 0.83 0.05
C MET A 42 -9.73 0.44 -0.62
N ALA A 43 -10.83 1.14 -0.35
CA ALA A 43 -12.10 0.89 -1.03
C ALA A 43 -12.03 1.19 -2.53
N GLU A 44 -11.31 2.24 -2.94
CA GLU A 44 -11.09 2.51 -4.37
C GLU A 44 -10.11 1.52 -5.01
N MET A 45 -9.10 1.04 -4.27
CA MET A 45 -8.25 -0.08 -4.70
C MET A 45 -9.08 -1.36 -4.91
N GLU A 46 -9.99 -1.71 -4.01
CA GLU A 46 -10.83 -2.90 -4.16
C GLU A 46 -11.67 -2.83 -5.45
N LYS A 47 -12.21 -1.65 -5.77
CA LYS A 47 -12.94 -1.42 -7.05
C LYS A 47 -12.04 -1.53 -8.28
N GLU A 48 -10.80 -1.03 -8.21
CA GLU A 48 -9.82 -1.15 -9.30
C GLU A 48 -9.45 -2.62 -9.55
N LYS A 49 -9.25 -3.39 -8.47
CA LYS A 49 -8.96 -4.82 -8.51
C LYS A 49 -9.26 -5.47 -7.16
N ASP A 50 -10.15 -6.46 -7.18
CA ASP A 50 -10.56 -7.21 -5.99
C ASP A 50 -9.52 -8.29 -5.63
N ASP A 51 -8.36 -7.86 -5.13
CA ASP A 51 -7.25 -8.74 -4.75
C ASP A 51 -6.62 -8.39 -3.39
N LEU A 52 -7.24 -7.48 -2.63
CA LEU A 52 -6.67 -6.96 -1.39
C LEU A 52 -6.41 -8.06 -0.35
N LEU A 53 -7.29 -9.07 -0.30
CA LEU A 53 -7.12 -10.21 0.61
C LEU A 53 -5.83 -11.01 0.36
N ARG A 54 -5.29 -10.97 -0.87
CA ARG A 54 -4.01 -11.63 -1.21
C ARG A 54 -2.80 -10.93 -0.57
N TYR A 55 -2.96 -9.72 -0.04
CA TYR A 55 -1.91 -8.97 0.66
C TYR A 55 -1.99 -9.07 2.19
N VAL A 56 -2.97 -9.77 2.75
CA VAL A 56 -3.06 -9.98 4.21
C VAL A 56 -1.83 -10.74 4.69
N ASN A 57 -1.19 -10.24 5.75
CA ASN A 57 0.07 -10.76 6.28
C ASN A 57 1.22 -10.80 5.26
N LEU A 58 1.21 -9.95 4.24
CA LEU A 58 2.27 -9.86 3.23
C LEU A 58 2.86 -8.46 3.15
N PHE A 59 4.10 -8.29 3.60
CA PHE A 59 4.81 -7.01 3.57
C PHE A 59 5.86 -6.98 2.46
N GLY A 60 5.84 -5.90 1.68
CA GLY A 60 6.88 -5.59 0.70
C GLY A 60 8.03 -4.83 1.35
N TYR A 61 9.27 -5.16 1.00
CA TYR A 61 10.46 -4.40 1.40
C TYR A 61 11.30 -4.00 0.20
N ASN A 62 12.06 -2.89 0.33
CA ASN A 62 12.98 -2.48 -0.72
C ASN A 62 14.20 -3.41 -0.72
N PRO A 63 14.50 -4.12 -1.84
CA PRO A 63 15.60 -5.08 -1.89
C PRO A 63 16.97 -4.48 -1.56
N LYS A 64 17.15 -3.18 -1.78
CA LYS A 64 18.40 -2.47 -1.46
C LYS A 64 18.69 -2.40 0.05
N TYR A 65 17.63 -2.34 0.87
CA TYR A 65 17.75 -2.14 2.32
C TYR A 65 17.40 -3.41 3.12
N GLY A 66 16.66 -4.34 2.52
CA GLY A 66 16.22 -5.56 3.20
C GLY A 66 15.09 -5.30 4.20
N VAL A 67 14.90 -6.23 5.13
CA VAL A 67 13.95 -6.12 6.24
C VAL A 67 14.73 -5.71 7.49
N GLU A 68 14.30 -4.64 8.16
CA GLU A 68 14.91 -4.15 9.39
C GLU A 68 14.16 -4.63 10.64
N GLY A 69 14.89 -4.82 11.73
CA GLY A 69 14.33 -5.20 13.03
C GLY A 69 13.92 -6.68 13.15
N LYS A 70 13.21 -7.01 14.23
CA LYS A 70 12.72 -8.36 14.48
C LYS A 70 11.46 -8.62 13.62
N PRO A 71 11.47 -9.64 12.74
CA PRO A 71 10.30 -9.96 11.94
C PRO A 71 9.10 -10.35 12.80
N ILE A 72 7.89 -10.03 12.32
CA ILE A 72 6.64 -10.52 12.89
C ILE A 72 6.43 -11.94 12.38
N GLY A 73 6.36 -12.92 13.28
CA GLY A 73 6.35 -14.34 12.92
C GLY A 73 5.16 -14.78 12.05
N SER A 74 4.05 -14.04 12.07
CA SER A 74 2.87 -14.31 11.25
C SER A 74 2.87 -13.60 9.90
N VAL A 75 3.90 -12.82 9.58
CA VAL A 75 3.98 -11.99 8.36
C VAL A 75 5.02 -12.56 7.40
N THR A 76 4.64 -12.66 6.14
CA THR A 76 5.55 -12.97 5.04
C THR A 76 6.15 -11.68 4.50
N TYR A 77 7.47 -11.66 4.30
CA TYR A 77 8.19 -10.51 3.74
C TYR A 77 8.70 -10.86 2.36
N LYS A 78 8.40 -10.03 1.35
CA LYS A 78 8.88 -10.23 -0.03
C LYS A 78 9.53 -8.97 -0.59
N ALA A 79 10.54 -9.19 -1.43
CA ALA A 79 11.22 -8.14 -2.16
C ALA A 79 10.22 -7.42 -3.08
N GLN A 80 10.09 -6.10 -2.92
CA GLN A 80 9.25 -5.25 -3.76
C GLN A 80 10.12 -4.16 -4.41
N PRO A 81 10.71 -4.42 -5.59
CA PRO A 81 11.47 -3.41 -6.34
C PRO A 81 10.57 -2.26 -6.81
N TYR A 82 11.15 -1.20 -7.37
CA TYR A 82 10.37 -0.04 -7.84
C TYR A 82 9.51 -0.38 -9.06
N ASP A 83 10.06 -1.19 -9.98
CA ASP A 83 9.36 -1.73 -11.16
C ASP A 83 9.17 -3.25 -11.00
N PRO A 84 8.14 -3.70 -10.25
CA PRO A 84 7.83 -5.11 -10.13
C PRO A 84 7.22 -5.64 -11.44
N ALA A 85 7.69 -6.81 -11.91
CA ALA A 85 7.12 -7.46 -13.10
C ALA A 85 5.72 -8.06 -12.85
N ALA A 86 5.41 -8.36 -11.58
CA ALA A 86 4.13 -8.91 -11.15
C ALA A 86 3.80 -8.41 -9.72
N PRO A 87 2.52 -8.40 -9.31
CA PRO A 87 2.12 -8.04 -7.96
C PRO A 87 2.87 -8.82 -6.88
N LEU A 88 3.12 -8.20 -5.74
CA LEU A 88 3.89 -8.79 -4.64
C LEU A 88 3.44 -10.21 -4.22
N TYR A 89 2.14 -10.50 -4.29
CA TYR A 89 1.58 -11.80 -3.90
C TYR A 89 1.83 -12.92 -4.92
N GLU A 90 2.33 -12.61 -6.12
CA GLU A 90 2.65 -13.60 -7.16
C GLU A 90 4.13 -14.00 -7.17
N ASN A 91 4.99 -13.19 -6.54
CA ASN A 91 6.45 -13.40 -6.47
C ASN A 91 6.86 -14.40 -5.39
#